data_AF-A0A485LSN5-F1
#
_entry.id   AF-A0A485LSN5-F1
#
_cell.length_a   1.000
_cell.length_b   1.000
_cell.length_c   1.000
_cell.angle_alpha   90.00
_cell.angle_beta   90.00
_cell.angle_gamma   90.00
#
_symmetry.space_group_name_H-M   'P 1'
#
loop_
_entity.id
_entity.type
_entity.pdbx_description
1 polymer ?
#
loop_
_entity_poly.entity_id
_entity_poly.type
_entity_poly.pdbx_seq_one_letter_code
_entity_poly.pdbx_strand_id
1 'polypeptide(L)'
;MLKSSFESLATPHESDFFLEEELMHLPNNETIYLGPSPHPRVRAMSVPTRQDIKRRYNADTLQSLRKEVDNIFLAKLRRMDMRLTLVQHVVDTARTRPLRRPLMRSRQSVFAALFANLPTVERQAAAQFVDVEFVSSMKSISSMSSDVPPPDVAARVVDHFARIFLAPVAGSTLMRPLQHSLAMVLMEFARVFDALYGQPGQPPSSFMTDDDKLHLDRAAMDVWEFGELMVQVIQYKYPFLAPTCVVLVQEAVEDALFLHLQSTLHGLYAAVHRPVDDFLAAATARLRATASLLEICGIKARFRLDYTAAAAVFAALPSLRTPSAKISCVARTCQGIDQCIKVHYMAQDGVLVESLNVTADDLAPLLAYVVVMAGPAACRHLASHIALMDAFLPDRFAVGQEAFALAMLHAAVTHIQTIPQISLN
;
A
#
# COMPACT_ATOMS: atom_id res chain seq x y z
N MET A 1 -31.60 -5.50 46.86
CA MET A 1 -31.54 -4.11 47.37
C MET A 1 -31.32 -3.20 46.18
N LEU A 2 -32.27 -2.27 45.94
CA LEU A 2 -32.29 -1.09 45.03
C LEU A 2 -32.03 -1.39 43.52
N LYS A 3 -32.98 -1.39 42.55
CA LYS A 3 -34.15 -0.56 42.15
C LYS A 3 -33.82 0.87 41.66
N SER A 4 -34.11 1.15 40.36
CA SER A 4 -34.56 2.41 39.70
C SER A 4 -33.85 2.63 38.34
N SER A 5 -34.39 2.25 37.17
CA SER A 5 -35.42 2.93 36.31
C SER A 5 -34.79 3.97 35.33
N PHE A 6 -34.81 3.76 33.99
CA PHE A 6 -35.88 4.13 33.00
C PHE A 6 -36.04 5.67 32.88
N GLU A 7 -36.14 6.39 31.74
CA GLU A 7 -36.45 6.15 30.32
C GLU A 7 -36.35 7.51 29.55
N SER A 8 -36.58 7.50 28.22
CA SER A 8 -37.02 8.60 27.31
C SER A 8 -35.98 9.16 26.32
N LEU A 9 -35.96 8.83 25.01
CA LEU A 9 -36.89 9.00 23.86
C LEU A 9 -36.89 10.38 23.15
N ALA A 10 -36.66 10.26 21.83
CA ALA A 10 -37.23 11.00 20.70
C ALA A 10 -36.57 12.30 20.15
N THR A 11 -36.13 12.18 18.89
CA THR A 11 -35.97 13.17 17.80
C THR A 11 -37.33 13.67 17.26
N PRO A 12 -37.45 14.42 16.13
CA PRO A 12 -36.74 15.61 15.61
C PRO A 12 -37.76 16.75 15.24
N HIS A 13 -37.31 17.92 14.75
CA HIS A 13 -38.19 18.83 14.00
C HIS A 13 -37.44 19.72 13.00
N GLU A 14 -37.92 19.70 11.75
CA GLU A 14 -37.73 20.68 10.67
C GLU A 14 -38.51 21.97 10.97
N SER A 15 -38.02 23.11 10.45
CA SER A 15 -38.88 24.11 9.78
C SER A 15 -38.07 25.27 9.17
N ASP A 16 -38.37 25.57 7.91
CA ASP A 16 -38.03 26.74 7.09
C ASP A 16 -38.36 28.09 7.73
N PHE A 17 -37.69 29.17 7.28
CA PHE A 17 -38.33 30.49 7.10
C PHE A 17 -37.59 31.33 6.03
N PHE A 18 -38.32 31.61 4.95
CA PHE A 18 -38.14 32.74 4.03
C PHE A 18 -38.50 34.05 4.75
N LEU A 19 -37.89 35.19 4.39
CA LEU A 19 -38.61 36.45 4.21
C LEU A 19 -37.81 37.45 3.35
N GLU A 20 -38.56 38.06 2.44
CA GLU A 20 -38.23 39.06 1.43
C GLU A 20 -38.36 40.48 2.02
N GLU A 21 -37.70 41.44 1.35
CA GLU A 21 -38.18 42.81 1.07
C GLU A 21 -38.37 43.83 2.22
N GLU A 22 -37.58 44.91 2.21
CA GLU A 22 -38.14 46.25 2.47
C GLU A 22 -37.32 47.38 1.79
N LEU A 23 -38.07 48.19 1.04
CA LEU A 23 -37.72 49.39 0.30
C LEU A 23 -37.61 50.63 1.21
N MET A 24 -37.20 51.77 0.60
CA MET A 24 -37.34 53.20 0.97
C MET A 24 -35.96 53.90 1.03
N HIS A 25 -35.62 55.00 0.35
CA HIS A 25 -36.37 56.16 -0.13
C HIS A 25 -35.68 56.87 -1.32
N LEU A 26 -36.50 57.47 -2.20
CA LEU A 26 -36.18 58.54 -3.18
C LEU A 26 -36.07 59.92 -2.47
N PRO A 27 -35.52 60.99 -3.12
CA PRO A 27 -36.39 61.86 -3.93
C PRO A 27 -35.77 62.42 -5.24
N ASN A 28 -36.65 62.48 -6.26
CA ASN A 28 -36.91 63.51 -7.29
C ASN A 28 -35.89 64.63 -7.55
N ASN A 29 -35.63 64.95 -8.84
CA ASN A 29 -36.25 66.13 -9.44
C ASN A 29 -36.18 66.25 -10.99
N GLU A 30 -37.33 66.66 -11.52
CA GLU A 30 -37.60 67.62 -12.61
C GLU A 30 -37.24 67.35 -14.09
N THR A 31 -38.34 67.15 -14.83
CA THR A 31 -38.51 67.30 -16.28
C THR A 31 -38.81 68.75 -16.65
N ILE A 32 -38.20 69.27 -17.73
CA ILE A 32 -38.64 70.50 -18.41
C ILE A 32 -38.81 70.21 -19.92
N TYR A 33 -39.99 70.56 -20.43
CA TYR A 33 -40.42 70.57 -21.83
C TYR A 33 -39.90 71.79 -22.59
N LEU A 34 -39.72 71.69 -23.92
CA LEU A 34 -40.15 72.71 -24.92
C LEU A 34 -39.84 72.28 -26.38
N GLY A 35 -40.89 72.23 -27.22
CA GLY A 35 -40.90 72.82 -28.58
C GLY A 35 -40.49 71.98 -29.82
N PRO A 36 -41.32 71.92 -30.89
CA PRO A 36 -41.07 71.16 -32.14
C PRO A 36 -40.65 72.03 -33.36
N SER A 37 -40.06 71.41 -34.41
CA SER A 37 -40.19 71.66 -35.90
C SER A 37 -38.96 71.07 -36.69
N PRO A 38 -38.85 71.09 -38.05
CA PRO A 38 -39.28 69.99 -38.95
C PRO A 38 -38.22 69.46 -39.98
N HIS A 39 -38.32 68.16 -40.34
CA HIS A 39 -37.83 67.43 -41.56
C HIS A 39 -36.31 67.39 -41.92
N PRO A 40 -35.79 66.44 -42.75
CA PRO A 40 -36.41 65.30 -43.46
C PRO A 40 -35.74 63.91 -43.22
N ARG A 41 -36.36 62.88 -43.79
CA ARG A 41 -36.03 61.43 -43.71
C ARG A 41 -34.64 61.08 -44.26
N VAL A 42 -33.85 60.33 -43.48
CA VAL A 42 -32.73 59.50 -43.96
C VAL A 42 -32.96 58.06 -43.49
N ARG A 43 -32.79 57.10 -44.40
CA ARG A 43 -32.99 55.65 -44.22
C ARG A 43 -32.28 55.14 -42.95
N ALA A 44 -33.04 54.44 -42.10
CA ALA A 44 -32.52 53.73 -40.94
C ALA A 44 -31.60 52.58 -41.39
N MET A 45 -30.29 52.73 -41.16
CA MET A 45 -29.44 51.58 -40.90
C MET A 45 -29.67 51.22 -39.43
N SER A 46 -30.17 50.01 -39.18
CA SER A 46 -30.36 49.47 -37.83
C SER A 46 -29.02 49.44 -37.09
N VAL A 47 -28.79 50.45 -36.23
CA VAL A 47 -27.68 50.46 -35.29
C VAL A 47 -27.98 49.39 -34.23
N PRO A 48 -27.10 48.40 -34.01
CA PRO A 48 -27.33 47.39 -32.98
C PRO A 48 -27.45 48.09 -31.63
N THR A 49 -28.55 47.83 -30.94
CA THR A 49 -28.77 48.35 -29.58
C THR A 49 -27.66 47.85 -28.66
N ARG A 50 -27.24 48.67 -27.68
CA ARG A 50 -26.17 48.35 -26.71
C ARG A 50 -26.39 47.01 -25.97
N GLN A 51 -27.63 46.53 -25.91
CA GLN A 51 -28.01 45.21 -25.38
C GLN A 51 -27.69 44.04 -26.34
N ASP A 52 -27.77 44.23 -27.65
CA ASP A 52 -27.43 43.19 -28.65
C ASP A 52 -25.92 43.00 -28.77
N ILE A 53 -25.15 44.07 -28.61
CA ILE A 53 -23.68 44.01 -28.53
C ILE A 53 -23.28 43.24 -27.25
N LYS A 54 -23.87 43.54 -26.09
CA LYS A 54 -23.60 42.79 -24.86
C LYS A 54 -24.00 41.30 -24.95
N ARG A 55 -25.13 40.98 -25.59
CA ARG A 55 -25.58 39.58 -25.77
C ARG A 55 -24.68 38.79 -26.71
N ARG A 56 -24.22 39.40 -27.82
CA ARG A 56 -23.27 38.76 -28.75
C ARG A 56 -21.89 38.54 -28.11
N TYR A 57 -21.36 39.54 -27.41
CA TYR A 57 -20.10 39.39 -26.68
C TYR A 57 -20.17 38.28 -25.62
N ASN A 58 -21.30 38.15 -24.91
CA ASN A 58 -21.48 37.09 -23.92
C ASN A 58 -21.62 35.70 -24.57
N ALA A 59 -22.30 35.60 -25.72
CA ALA A 59 -22.44 34.32 -26.45
C ALA A 59 -21.10 33.85 -27.04
N ASP A 60 -20.33 34.74 -27.64
CA ASP A 60 -19.01 34.41 -28.21
C ASP A 60 -18.00 34.05 -27.13
N THR A 61 -18.09 34.71 -25.96
CA THR A 61 -17.26 34.39 -24.78
C THR A 61 -17.64 33.01 -24.21
N LEU A 62 -18.93 32.72 -24.04
CA LEU A 62 -19.39 31.40 -23.56
C LEU A 62 -19.05 30.27 -24.55
N GLN A 63 -19.13 30.53 -25.85
CA GLN A 63 -18.76 29.56 -26.88
C GLN A 63 -17.24 29.33 -26.92
N SER A 64 -16.44 30.37 -26.67
CA SER A 64 -14.98 30.26 -26.54
C SER A 64 -14.58 29.46 -25.30
N LEU A 65 -15.23 29.72 -24.15
CA LEU A 65 -15.04 28.93 -22.92
C LEU A 65 -15.46 27.47 -23.11
N ARG A 66 -16.56 27.20 -23.83
CA ARG A 66 -16.99 25.83 -24.13
C ARG A 66 -15.98 25.11 -25.02
N LYS A 67 -15.48 25.77 -26.07
CA LYS A 67 -14.40 25.23 -26.92
C LYS A 67 -13.11 24.98 -26.15
N GLU A 68 -12.77 25.83 -25.20
CA GLU A 68 -11.58 25.66 -24.35
C GLU A 68 -11.73 24.47 -23.40
N VAL A 69 -12.89 24.33 -22.76
CA VAL A 69 -13.23 23.14 -21.94
C VAL A 69 -13.22 21.86 -22.78
N ASP A 70 -13.80 21.89 -23.98
CA ASP A 70 -13.81 20.76 -24.91
C ASP A 70 -12.38 20.41 -25.39
N ASN A 71 -11.53 21.40 -25.66
CA ASN A 71 -10.13 21.18 -26.03
C ASN A 71 -9.31 20.60 -24.87
N ILE A 72 -9.52 21.07 -23.64
CA ILE A 72 -8.90 20.51 -22.44
C ILE A 72 -9.35 19.06 -22.23
N PHE A 73 -10.64 18.78 -22.42
CA PHE A 73 -11.20 17.44 -22.34
C PHE A 73 -10.60 16.51 -23.40
N LEU A 74 -10.54 16.94 -24.67
CA LEU A 74 -9.95 16.17 -25.77
C LEU A 74 -8.45 15.95 -25.58
N ALA A 75 -7.71 16.95 -25.11
CA ALA A 75 -6.29 16.79 -24.79
C ALA A 75 -6.08 15.80 -23.64
N LYS A 76 -6.97 15.79 -22.64
CA LYS A 76 -6.97 14.81 -21.55
C LYS A 76 -7.29 13.40 -22.06
N LEU A 77 -8.29 13.27 -22.93
CA LEU A 77 -8.68 12.00 -23.55
C LEU A 77 -7.55 11.41 -24.39
N ARG A 78 -6.94 12.20 -25.29
CA ARG A 78 -5.79 11.77 -26.10
C ARG A 78 -4.61 11.29 -25.24
N ARG A 79 -4.35 11.93 -24.09
CA ARG A 79 -3.31 11.50 -23.16
C ARG A 79 -3.66 10.18 -22.46
N MET A 80 -4.92 10.01 -22.06
CA MET A 80 -5.39 8.75 -21.49
C MET A 80 -5.24 7.61 -22.50
N ASP A 81 -5.64 7.82 -23.75
CA ASP A 81 -5.50 6.83 -24.82
C ASP A 81 -4.02 6.48 -25.08
N MET A 82 -3.12 7.49 -25.08
CA MET A 82 -1.68 7.26 -25.20
C MET A 82 -1.12 6.44 -24.02
N ARG A 83 -1.55 6.71 -22.78
CA ARG A 83 -1.07 5.97 -21.59
C ARG A 83 -1.61 4.54 -21.57
N LEU A 84 -2.85 4.31 -21.98
CA LEU A 84 -3.40 2.96 -22.15
C LEU A 84 -2.63 2.18 -23.23
N THR A 85 -2.32 2.82 -24.35
CA THR A 85 -1.50 2.24 -25.42
C THR A 85 -0.10 1.88 -24.93
N LEU A 86 0.51 2.76 -24.11
CA LEU A 86 1.80 2.51 -23.48
C LEU A 86 1.74 1.30 -22.53
N VAL A 87 0.73 1.23 -21.66
CA VAL A 87 0.53 0.08 -20.75
C VAL A 87 0.42 -1.22 -21.54
N GLN A 88 -0.39 -1.24 -22.61
CA GLN A 88 -0.53 -2.43 -23.45
C GLN A 88 0.80 -2.80 -24.13
N HIS A 89 1.52 -1.82 -24.66
CA HIS A 89 2.84 -2.04 -25.26
C HIS A 89 3.85 -2.62 -24.25
N VAL A 90 3.84 -2.13 -23.01
CA VAL A 90 4.68 -2.67 -21.92
C VAL A 90 4.27 -4.10 -21.58
N VAL A 91 2.97 -4.43 -21.55
CA VAL A 91 2.49 -5.81 -21.35
C VAL A 91 3.02 -6.73 -22.46
N ASP A 92 2.87 -6.35 -23.72
CA ASP A 92 3.28 -7.18 -24.86
C ASP A 92 4.81 -7.39 -24.90
N THR A 93 5.56 -6.33 -24.60
CA THR A 93 7.02 -6.37 -24.49
C THR A 93 7.47 -7.22 -23.31
N ALA A 94 6.81 -7.07 -22.16
CA ALA A 94 7.11 -7.86 -20.96
C ALA A 94 6.85 -9.34 -21.20
N ARG A 95 5.73 -9.73 -21.86
CA ARG A 95 5.38 -11.12 -22.20
C ARG A 95 6.44 -11.80 -23.07
N THR A 96 6.95 -11.10 -24.07
CA THR A 96 7.93 -11.63 -25.04
C THR A 96 9.37 -11.61 -24.54
N ARG A 97 9.63 -11.07 -23.34
CA ARG A 97 10.97 -11.01 -22.75
C ARG A 97 11.55 -12.41 -22.47
N PRO A 98 12.77 -12.73 -22.96
CA PRO A 98 13.41 -14.01 -22.67
C PRO A 98 13.88 -14.08 -21.21
N LEU A 99 13.61 -15.21 -20.56
CA LEU A 99 13.91 -15.47 -19.13
C LEU A 99 15.40 -15.69 -18.80
N ARG A 100 16.28 -15.80 -19.81
CA ARG A 100 17.64 -16.35 -19.65
C ARG A 100 18.78 -15.36 -19.44
N ARG A 101 18.53 -14.08 -19.15
CA ARG A 101 19.61 -13.13 -18.85
C ARG A 101 19.42 -12.48 -17.48
N PRO A 102 20.39 -12.61 -16.55
CA PRO A 102 20.45 -11.81 -15.34
C PRO A 102 20.37 -10.32 -15.73
N LEU A 103 19.33 -9.63 -15.25
CA LEU A 103 19.04 -8.23 -15.57
C LEU A 103 20.15 -7.26 -15.19
N MET A 104 21.11 -7.68 -14.35
CA MET A 104 22.27 -6.85 -13.99
C MET A 104 23.11 -6.39 -15.20
N ARG A 105 22.87 -6.91 -16.41
CA ARG A 105 23.53 -6.42 -17.65
C ARG A 105 22.59 -5.96 -18.77
N SER A 106 21.26 -6.03 -18.60
CA SER A 106 20.35 -5.48 -19.62
C SER A 106 20.24 -3.97 -19.44
N ARG A 107 20.72 -3.21 -20.42
CA ARG A 107 20.79 -1.73 -20.34
C ARG A 107 19.43 -1.02 -20.33
N GLN A 108 18.31 -1.71 -20.54
CA GLN A 108 16.99 -1.09 -20.60
C GLN A 108 15.95 -2.01 -19.94
N SER A 109 15.40 -1.54 -18.82
CA SER A 109 14.23 -2.14 -18.19
C SER A 109 13.00 -1.93 -19.08
N VAL A 110 12.17 -2.96 -19.24
CA VAL A 110 10.90 -2.83 -19.99
C VAL A 110 9.94 -1.87 -19.27
N PHE A 111 10.02 -1.81 -17.95
CA PHE A 111 9.17 -0.95 -17.13
C PHE A 111 9.63 0.50 -17.08
N ALA A 112 10.88 0.81 -17.49
CA ALA A 112 11.36 2.19 -17.59
C ALA A 112 10.48 3.05 -18.53
N ALA A 113 9.82 2.44 -19.52
CA ALA A 113 8.89 3.12 -20.41
C ALA A 113 7.69 3.74 -19.65
N LEU A 114 7.26 3.17 -18.53
CA LEU A 114 6.16 3.71 -17.69
C LEU A 114 6.51 5.05 -17.04
N PHE A 115 7.81 5.28 -16.82
CA PHE A 115 8.35 6.52 -16.26
C PHE A 115 8.63 7.58 -17.33
N ALA A 116 8.46 7.24 -18.61
CA ALA A 116 8.67 8.18 -19.70
C ALA A 116 7.73 9.39 -19.58
N ASN A 117 8.29 10.59 -19.73
CA ASN A 117 7.57 11.87 -19.64
C ASN A 117 6.97 12.18 -18.26
N LEU A 118 7.51 11.61 -17.17
CA LEU A 118 7.19 12.08 -15.83
C LEU A 118 7.55 13.57 -15.70
N PRO A 119 6.63 14.40 -15.18
CA PRO A 119 6.91 15.81 -15.04
C PRO A 119 7.88 16.04 -13.87
N THR A 120 8.86 16.93 -14.05
CA THR A 120 9.78 17.34 -12.97
C THR A 120 9.04 18.10 -11.86
N VAL A 121 7.97 18.79 -12.22
CA VAL A 121 7.08 19.50 -11.29
C VAL A 121 5.66 19.01 -11.56
N GLU A 122 4.96 18.58 -10.51
CA GLU A 122 3.59 18.06 -10.63
C GLU A 122 2.68 19.05 -11.35
N ARG A 123 1.73 18.58 -12.16
CA ARG A 123 0.82 19.49 -12.89
C ARG A 123 -0.34 19.98 -12.03
N GLN A 124 -0.63 19.27 -10.94
CA GLN A 124 -1.75 19.58 -10.07
C GLN A 124 -1.29 20.36 -8.86
N ALA A 125 -1.96 21.47 -8.58
CA ALA A 125 -1.61 22.34 -7.46
C ALA A 125 -1.56 21.58 -6.11
N ALA A 126 -2.48 20.63 -5.88
CA ALA A 126 -2.47 19.82 -4.66
C ALA A 126 -1.21 18.93 -4.56
N ALA A 127 -0.82 18.27 -5.65
CA ALA A 127 0.39 17.43 -5.67
C ALA A 127 1.67 18.28 -5.57
N GLN A 128 1.70 19.44 -6.22
CA GLN A 128 2.79 20.41 -6.06
C GLN A 128 2.90 20.91 -4.61
N PHE A 129 1.77 21.20 -3.97
CA PHE A 129 1.76 21.66 -2.58
C PHE A 129 2.36 20.61 -1.64
N VAL A 130 1.98 19.34 -1.80
CA VAL A 130 2.56 18.22 -1.03
C VAL A 130 4.08 18.13 -1.23
N ASP A 131 4.57 18.25 -2.46
CA ASP A 131 6.01 18.29 -2.73
C ASP A 131 6.71 19.48 -2.07
N VAL A 132 6.14 20.69 -2.19
CA VAL A 132 6.74 21.91 -1.64
C VAL A 132 6.75 21.89 -0.11
N GLU A 133 5.67 21.42 0.51
CA GLU A 133 5.57 21.23 1.96
C GLU A 133 6.65 20.27 2.44
N PHE A 134 6.78 19.11 1.79
CA PHE A 134 7.78 18.11 2.13
C PHE A 134 9.20 18.65 1.99
N VAL A 135 9.55 19.23 0.83
CA VAL A 135 10.87 19.84 0.59
C VAL A 135 11.16 20.92 1.63
N SER A 136 10.17 21.75 1.96
CA SER A 136 10.34 22.82 2.97
C SER A 136 10.55 22.26 4.37
N SER A 137 9.82 21.20 4.74
CA SER A 137 9.98 20.52 6.03
C SER A 137 11.34 19.84 6.16
N MET A 138 11.94 19.43 5.03
CA MET A 138 13.23 18.73 4.98
C MET A 138 14.44 19.67 4.94
N LYS A 139 14.27 20.95 4.59
CA LYS A 139 15.37 21.95 4.55
C LYS A 139 16.06 22.18 5.90
N SER A 140 15.39 21.90 7.02
CA SER A 140 15.98 22.00 8.36
C SER A 140 16.97 20.86 8.68
N ILE A 141 17.01 19.81 7.86
CA ILE A 141 17.73 18.56 8.13
C ILE A 141 19.07 18.48 7.37
N SER A 142 19.25 19.27 6.30
CA SER A 142 20.43 19.24 5.42
C SER A 142 21.77 19.60 6.09
N SER A 143 21.79 19.84 7.41
CA SER A 143 23.00 20.08 8.20
C SER A 143 23.48 18.88 9.03
N MET A 144 22.78 17.74 9.02
CA MET A 144 23.10 16.60 9.89
C MET A 144 23.86 15.49 9.13
N SER A 145 25.07 15.19 9.59
CA SER A 145 25.98 14.18 9.00
C SER A 145 25.86 12.79 9.66
N SER A 146 24.70 12.45 10.23
CA SER A 146 24.50 11.12 10.84
C SER A 146 24.02 10.12 9.80
N ASP A 147 24.57 8.91 9.82
CA ASP A 147 24.20 7.81 8.92
C ASP A 147 22.79 7.26 9.20
N VAL A 148 22.22 7.53 10.38
CA VAL A 148 20.86 7.12 10.76
C VAL A 148 19.96 8.35 10.83
N PRO A 149 18.84 8.39 10.07
CA PRO A 149 17.92 9.52 10.12
C PRO A 149 17.24 9.58 11.51
N PRO A 150 17.18 10.77 12.15
CA PRO A 150 16.44 10.93 13.39
C PRO A 150 14.96 10.53 13.24
N PRO A 151 14.27 10.10 14.32
CA PRO A 151 12.89 9.60 14.25
C PRO A 151 11.92 10.59 13.61
N ASP A 152 12.11 11.89 13.83
CA ASP A 152 11.30 12.95 13.22
C ASP A 152 11.46 13.01 11.69
N VAL A 153 12.64 12.68 11.17
CA VAL A 153 12.91 12.61 9.73
C VAL A 153 12.23 11.39 9.14
N ALA A 154 12.36 10.23 9.79
CA ALA A 154 11.72 9.00 9.37
C ALA A 154 10.19 9.18 9.29
N ALA A 155 9.58 9.75 10.32
CA ALA A 155 8.15 10.04 10.35
C ALA A 155 7.70 10.97 9.19
N ARG A 156 8.47 12.03 8.89
CA ARG A 156 8.17 12.94 7.78
C ARG A 156 8.25 12.27 6.41
N VAL A 157 9.27 11.42 6.20
CA VAL A 157 9.44 10.67 4.94
C VAL A 157 8.28 9.69 4.74
N VAL A 158 7.95 8.93 5.79
CA VAL A 158 6.84 7.97 5.77
C VAL A 158 5.51 8.67 5.51
N ASP A 159 5.22 9.78 6.21
CA ASP A 159 3.99 10.55 6.02
C ASP A 159 3.86 11.13 4.61
N HIS A 160 4.95 11.68 4.05
CA HIS A 160 4.95 12.20 2.69
C HIS A 160 4.61 11.14 1.65
N PHE A 161 5.30 9.98 1.69
CA PHE A 161 5.01 8.91 0.73
C PHE A 161 3.67 8.23 0.98
N ALA A 162 3.19 8.19 2.22
CA ALA A 162 1.82 7.80 2.51
C ALA A 162 0.83 8.77 1.84
N ARG A 163 1.01 10.08 1.90
CA ARG A 163 0.12 11.03 1.19
C ARG A 163 0.16 10.85 -0.33
N ILE A 164 1.30 10.46 -0.90
CA ILE A 164 1.44 10.21 -2.34
C ILE A 164 0.77 8.91 -2.77
N PHE A 165 1.09 7.80 -2.10
CA PHE A 165 0.70 6.45 -2.51
C PHE A 165 -0.60 5.96 -1.85
N LEU A 166 -0.87 6.40 -0.62
CA LEU A 166 -2.05 6.06 0.19
C LEU A 166 -3.03 7.24 0.22
N ALA A 167 -3.58 7.63 -0.93
CA ALA A 167 -4.76 8.52 -0.95
C ALA A 167 -5.99 7.78 -0.38
N PRO A 168 -6.94 8.46 0.28
CA PRO A 168 -7.70 7.91 1.41
C PRO A 168 -8.43 6.61 1.05
N VAL A 169 -8.08 5.56 1.78
CA VAL A 169 -8.84 4.32 1.89
C VAL A 169 -10.28 4.67 2.29
N ALA A 170 -11.23 4.06 1.59
CA ALA A 170 -12.68 4.18 1.74
C ALA A 170 -13.14 4.61 3.15
N GLY A 171 -13.64 5.85 3.27
CA GLY A 171 -14.21 6.39 4.51
C GLY A 171 -14.42 7.90 4.50
N SER A 172 -13.57 8.65 3.79
CA SER A 172 -13.76 10.08 3.54
C SER A 172 -14.33 10.30 2.14
N THR A 173 -15.64 10.46 2.05
CA THR A 173 -16.36 10.75 0.80
C THR A 173 -16.09 12.14 0.22
N LEU A 174 -15.27 12.96 0.89
CA LEU A 174 -15.08 14.38 0.56
C LEU A 174 -13.72 14.74 -0.04
N MET A 175 -12.72 13.84 -0.02
CA MET A 175 -11.40 14.14 -0.60
C MET A 175 -11.12 13.28 -1.82
N ARG A 176 -11.00 13.93 -2.99
CA ARG A 176 -10.55 13.27 -4.22
C ARG A 176 -9.15 12.70 -4.00
N PRO A 177 -8.84 11.49 -4.53
CA PRO A 177 -7.51 10.93 -4.41
C PRO A 177 -6.47 11.87 -5.05
N LEU A 178 -5.35 12.07 -4.37
CA LEU A 178 -4.26 12.92 -4.84
C LEU A 178 -3.72 12.34 -6.14
N GLN A 179 -3.87 13.07 -7.26
CA GLN A 179 -3.31 12.61 -8.53
C GLN A 179 -1.86 13.08 -8.65
N HIS A 180 -0.99 12.32 -8.01
CA HIS A 180 0.46 12.50 -8.06
C HIS A 180 1.07 11.61 -9.14
N SER A 181 2.06 12.10 -9.89
CA SER A 181 2.65 11.38 -11.02
C SER A 181 3.23 10.00 -10.65
N LEU A 182 3.93 9.90 -9.51
CA LEU A 182 4.47 8.63 -8.99
C LEU A 182 3.38 7.60 -8.70
N ALA A 183 2.28 8.01 -8.06
CA ALA A 183 1.15 7.13 -7.78
C ALA A 183 0.48 6.65 -9.07
N MET A 184 0.37 7.51 -10.08
CA MET A 184 -0.16 7.13 -11.40
C MET A 184 0.69 6.06 -12.09
N VAL A 185 2.02 6.16 -12.02
CA VAL A 185 2.93 5.15 -12.58
C VAL A 185 2.83 3.82 -11.83
N LEU A 186 2.75 3.86 -10.50
CA LEU A 186 2.52 2.67 -9.68
C LEU A 186 1.21 1.96 -10.05
N MET A 187 0.11 2.71 -10.21
CA MET A 187 -1.18 2.15 -10.64
C MET A 187 -1.14 1.55 -12.05
N GLU A 188 -0.34 2.11 -12.95
CA GLU A 188 -0.15 1.54 -14.27
C GLU A 188 0.69 0.28 -14.25
N PHE A 189 1.74 0.24 -13.43
CA PHE A 189 2.47 -1.00 -13.20
C PHE A 189 1.57 -2.08 -12.60
N ALA A 190 0.71 -1.75 -11.64
CA ALA A 190 -0.25 -2.70 -11.10
C ALA A 190 -1.16 -3.29 -12.18
N ARG A 191 -1.63 -2.48 -13.14
CA ARG A 191 -2.41 -2.98 -14.29
C ARG A 191 -1.58 -3.87 -15.22
N VAL A 192 -0.32 -3.51 -15.48
CA VAL A 192 0.59 -4.36 -16.25
C VAL A 192 0.76 -5.70 -15.52
N PHE A 193 1.03 -5.67 -14.23
CA PHE A 193 1.24 -6.84 -13.39
C PHE A 193 0.02 -7.76 -13.38
N ASP A 194 -1.19 -7.21 -13.17
CA ASP A 194 -2.43 -7.97 -13.24
C ASP A 194 -2.69 -8.56 -14.63
N ALA A 195 -2.34 -7.85 -15.70
CA ALA A 195 -2.47 -8.38 -17.07
C ALA A 195 -1.47 -9.51 -17.38
N LEU A 196 -0.35 -9.56 -16.66
CA LEU A 196 0.67 -10.61 -16.79
C LEU A 196 0.38 -11.82 -15.90
N TYR A 197 -0.09 -11.60 -14.67
CA TYR A 197 -0.11 -12.59 -13.59
C TYR A 197 -1.49 -12.77 -12.93
N GLY A 198 -2.46 -11.89 -13.19
CA GLY A 198 -3.78 -11.90 -12.56
C GLY A 198 -4.78 -12.90 -13.15
N GLN A 199 -4.42 -13.60 -14.23
CA GLN A 199 -5.24 -14.70 -14.73
C GLN A 199 -5.15 -15.87 -13.73
N PRO A 200 -6.27 -16.40 -13.23
CA PRO A 200 -6.24 -17.62 -12.44
C PRO A 200 -5.71 -18.72 -13.33
N GLY A 201 -4.46 -19.13 -13.11
CA GLY A 201 -3.92 -20.33 -13.72
C GLY A 201 -4.89 -21.49 -13.47
N GLN A 202 -4.96 -22.42 -14.43
CA GLN A 202 -5.53 -23.73 -14.17
C GLN A 202 -4.98 -24.25 -12.83
N PRO A 203 -5.81 -24.96 -12.02
CA PRO A 203 -5.34 -25.48 -10.75
C PRO A 203 -4.03 -26.23 -10.99
N PRO A 204 -2.94 -25.85 -10.29
CA PRO A 204 -1.65 -26.46 -10.53
C PRO A 204 -1.75 -27.97 -10.32
N SER A 205 -0.95 -28.72 -11.07
CA SER A 205 -0.77 -30.14 -10.82
C SER A 205 -0.37 -30.38 -9.36
N SER A 206 -0.61 -31.58 -8.84
CA SER A 206 -0.29 -31.94 -7.44
C SER A 206 1.16 -31.71 -7.02
N PHE A 207 2.06 -31.43 -7.97
CA PHE A 207 3.46 -31.08 -7.76
C PHE A 207 3.80 -29.78 -8.48
N MET A 208 4.64 -28.97 -7.83
CA MET A 208 5.22 -27.75 -8.42
C MET A 208 6.05 -28.14 -9.64
N THR A 209 5.70 -27.59 -10.81
CA THR A 209 6.46 -27.79 -12.04
C THR A 209 7.61 -26.78 -12.14
N ASP A 210 8.62 -27.08 -12.96
CA ASP A 210 9.69 -26.11 -13.26
C ASP A 210 9.10 -24.82 -13.89
N ASP A 211 8.00 -24.94 -14.63
CA ASP A 211 7.29 -23.81 -15.24
C ASP A 211 6.59 -22.94 -14.18
N ASP A 212 6.00 -23.53 -13.13
CA ASP A 212 5.38 -22.79 -12.02
C ASP A 212 6.43 -21.96 -11.26
N LYS A 213 7.59 -22.58 -10.97
CA LYS A 213 8.70 -21.88 -10.31
C LYS A 213 9.22 -20.75 -11.17
N LEU A 214 9.41 -20.99 -12.47
CA LEU A 214 9.86 -19.96 -13.41
C LEU A 214 8.86 -18.80 -13.48
N HIS A 215 7.57 -19.09 -13.36
CA HIS A 215 6.52 -18.08 -13.35
C HIS A 215 6.55 -17.22 -12.06
N LEU A 216 6.75 -17.84 -10.89
CA LEU A 216 6.96 -17.14 -9.61
C LEU A 216 8.21 -16.25 -9.64
N ASP A 217 9.34 -16.81 -10.09
CA ASP A 217 10.62 -16.10 -10.19
C ASP A 217 10.50 -14.88 -11.11
N ARG A 218 9.77 -15.02 -12.23
CA ARG A 218 9.51 -13.92 -13.16
C ARG A 218 8.66 -12.82 -12.51
N ALA A 219 7.58 -13.18 -11.83
CA ALA A 219 6.72 -12.24 -11.13
C ALA A 219 7.50 -11.46 -10.06
N ALA A 220 8.31 -12.15 -9.26
CA ALA A 220 9.16 -11.52 -8.26
C ALA A 220 10.18 -10.56 -8.88
N MET A 221 10.86 -11.01 -9.95
CA MET A 221 11.84 -10.20 -10.66
C MET A 221 11.24 -8.91 -11.25
N ASP A 222 10.04 -8.98 -11.84
CA ASP A 222 9.37 -7.80 -12.41
C ASP A 222 9.03 -6.76 -11.32
N VAL A 223 8.60 -7.22 -10.13
CA VAL A 223 8.32 -6.35 -8.98
C VAL A 223 9.61 -5.71 -8.44
N TRP A 224 10.69 -6.49 -8.30
CA TRP A 224 12.00 -5.97 -7.90
C TRP A 224 12.52 -4.90 -8.87
N GLU A 225 12.48 -5.20 -10.17
CA GLU A 225 12.94 -4.29 -11.22
C GLU A 225 12.17 -2.97 -11.21
N PHE A 226 10.85 -3.03 -11.08
CA PHE A 226 10.02 -1.82 -10.99
C PHE A 226 10.27 -1.05 -9.68
N GLY A 227 10.39 -1.75 -8.55
CA GLY A 227 10.69 -1.14 -7.25
C GLY A 227 12.00 -0.36 -7.27
N GLU A 228 13.06 -0.95 -7.82
CA GLU A 228 14.35 -0.28 -7.99
C GLU A 228 14.26 0.98 -8.87
N LEU A 229 13.54 0.91 -9.99
CA LEU A 229 13.29 2.09 -10.83
C LEU A 229 12.54 3.18 -10.07
N MET A 230 11.52 2.81 -9.28
CA MET A 230 10.75 3.75 -8.48
C MET A 230 11.63 4.45 -7.44
N VAL A 231 12.48 3.70 -6.73
CA VAL A 231 13.44 4.25 -5.76
C VAL A 231 14.38 5.24 -6.45
N GLN A 232 14.94 4.88 -7.61
CA GLN A 232 15.83 5.76 -8.39
C GLN A 232 15.13 7.06 -8.82
N VAL A 233 13.89 6.96 -9.30
CA VAL A 233 13.10 8.14 -9.70
C VAL A 233 12.76 9.02 -8.50
N ILE A 234 12.46 8.43 -7.34
CA ILE A 234 12.24 9.17 -6.10
C ILE A 234 13.51 9.90 -5.67
N GLN A 235 14.67 9.23 -5.69
CA GLN A 235 15.96 9.86 -5.37
C GLN A 235 16.31 10.98 -6.33
N TYR A 236 15.99 10.84 -7.62
CA TYR A 236 16.15 11.91 -8.59
C TYR A 236 15.23 13.10 -8.29
N LYS A 237 13.96 12.83 -7.93
CA LYS A 237 12.97 13.88 -7.60
C LYS A 237 13.29 14.58 -6.27
N TYR A 238 13.84 13.86 -5.29
CA TYR A 238 14.21 14.38 -3.97
C TYR A 238 15.68 14.03 -3.63
N PRO A 239 16.66 14.75 -4.21
CA PRO A 239 18.09 14.40 -4.06
C PRO A 239 18.59 14.39 -2.62
N PHE A 240 17.98 15.18 -1.73
CA PHE A 240 18.34 15.26 -0.31
C PHE A 240 18.02 13.98 0.48
N LEU A 241 17.27 13.03 -0.09
CA LEU A 241 17.01 11.73 0.53
C LEU A 241 18.17 10.74 0.36
N ALA A 242 19.07 10.97 -0.59
CA ALA A 242 20.24 10.13 -0.80
C ALA A 242 21.49 10.73 -0.09
N PRO A 243 22.25 9.97 0.73
CA PRO A 243 22.15 8.53 1.03
C PRO A 243 21.37 8.16 2.31
N THR A 244 21.13 9.10 3.23
CA THR A 244 20.70 8.83 4.61
C THR A 244 19.29 8.23 4.74
N CYS A 245 18.40 8.49 3.78
CA CYS A 245 17.00 8.07 3.85
C CYS A 245 16.64 6.98 2.82
N VAL A 246 17.63 6.35 2.16
CA VAL A 246 17.35 5.36 1.09
C VAL A 246 16.53 4.17 1.60
N VAL A 247 16.82 3.70 2.81
CA VAL A 247 16.08 2.58 3.43
C VAL A 247 14.61 2.94 3.65
N LEU A 248 14.33 4.17 4.11
CA LEU A 248 12.96 4.65 4.31
C LEU A 248 12.20 4.80 2.97
N VAL A 249 12.91 5.19 1.91
CA VAL A 249 12.34 5.25 0.56
C VAL A 249 12.03 3.85 0.04
N GLN A 250 12.94 2.90 0.22
CA GLN A 250 12.72 1.49 -0.15
C GLN A 250 11.49 0.91 0.57
N GLU A 251 11.36 1.17 1.87
CA GLU A 251 10.20 0.77 2.68
C GLU A 251 8.90 1.40 2.18
N ALA A 252 8.90 2.70 1.89
CA ALA A 252 7.72 3.37 1.36
C ALA A 252 7.30 2.84 -0.02
N VAL A 253 8.28 2.49 -0.87
CA VAL A 253 8.01 1.87 -2.19
C VAL A 253 7.50 0.44 -2.03
N GLU A 254 8.05 -0.34 -1.12
CA GLU A 254 7.57 -1.69 -0.78
C GLU A 254 6.11 -1.63 -0.31
N ASP A 255 5.80 -0.76 0.67
CA ASP A 255 4.44 -0.56 1.18
C ASP A 255 3.45 -0.20 0.07
N ALA A 256 3.86 0.71 -0.83
CA ALA A 256 3.03 1.13 -1.95
C ALA A 256 2.82 0.03 -2.99
N LEU A 257 3.85 -0.75 -3.31
CA LEU A 257 3.74 -1.89 -4.22
C LEU A 257 2.81 -2.96 -3.68
N PHE A 258 3.06 -3.40 -2.45
CA PHE A 258 2.26 -4.43 -1.81
C PHE A 258 0.86 -3.96 -1.43
N LEU A 259 0.58 -2.65 -1.42
CA LEU A 259 -0.80 -2.17 -1.35
C LEU A 259 -1.62 -2.61 -2.58
N HIS A 260 -1.02 -2.55 -3.77
CA HIS A 260 -1.72 -2.78 -5.04
C HIS A 260 -1.52 -4.18 -5.62
N LEU A 261 -0.37 -4.81 -5.33
CA LEU A 261 0.02 -6.08 -5.93
C LEU A 261 -0.32 -7.29 -5.05
N GLN A 262 -0.60 -7.09 -3.76
CA GLN A 262 -0.74 -8.18 -2.79
C GLN A 262 -1.78 -9.22 -3.19
N SER A 263 -2.94 -8.83 -3.71
CA SER A 263 -3.97 -9.80 -4.11
C SER A 263 -3.47 -10.74 -5.19
N THR A 264 -2.80 -10.18 -6.19
CA THR A 264 -2.30 -10.92 -7.36
C THR A 264 -1.09 -11.76 -7.00
N LEU A 265 -0.11 -11.18 -6.29
CA LEU A 265 1.06 -11.90 -5.78
C LEU A 265 0.66 -13.02 -4.84
N HIS A 266 -0.19 -12.74 -3.84
CA HIS A 266 -0.63 -13.77 -2.92
C HIS A 266 -1.42 -14.86 -3.63
N GLY A 267 -2.32 -14.50 -4.56
CA GLY A 267 -3.07 -15.48 -5.36
C GLY A 267 -2.16 -16.40 -6.17
N LEU A 268 -1.10 -15.84 -6.76
CA LEU A 268 -0.11 -16.60 -7.52
C LEU A 268 0.66 -17.59 -6.63
N TYR A 269 1.22 -17.13 -5.51
CA TYR A 269 1.95 -18.00 -4.58
C TYR A 269 1.01 -19.04 -3.93
N ALA A 270 -0.20 -18.64 -3.55
CA ALA A 270 -1.22 -19.52 -2.97
C ALA A 270 -1.73 -20.58 -3.95
N ALA A 271 -1.68 -20.32 -5.26
CA ALA A 271 -1.97 -21.36 -6.24
C ALA A 271 -0.86 -22.42 -6.19
N VAL A 272 0.41 -22.02 -6.36
CA VAL A 272 1.55 -22.94 -6.45
C VAL A 272 1.79 -23.72 -5.14
N HIS A 273 1.67 -23.05 -3.99
CA HIS A 273 1.93 -23.64 -2.68
C HIS A 273 0.69 -24.28 -2.03
N ARG A 274 -0.46 -24.31 -2.71
CA ARG A 274 -1.72 -24.88 -2.18
C ARG A 274 -1.55 -26.27 -1.56
N PRO A 275 -0.88 -27.25 -2.19
CA PRO A 275 -0.76 -28.59 -1.61
C PRO A 275 -0.04 -28.59 -0.25
N VAL A 276 0.99 -27.74 -0.10
CA VAL A 276 1.76 -27.60 1.13
C VAL A 276 0.96 -26.84 2.18
N ASP A 277 0.28 -25.78 1.79
CA ASP A 277 -0.61 -25.00 2.66
C ASP A 277 -1.74 -25.85 3.23
N ASP A 278 -2.43 -26.64 2.40
CA ASP A 278 -3.50 -27.54 2.82
C ASP A 278 -2.98 -28.61 3.79
N PHE A 279 -1.80 -29.18 3.50
CA PHE A 279 -1.15 -30.12 4.40
C PHE A 279 -0.84 -29.49 5.77
N LEU A 280 -0.22 -28.30 5.78
CA LEU A 280 0.14 -27.60 7.01
C LEU A 280 -1.09 -27.17 7.81
N ALA A 281 -2.14 -26.69 7.15
CA ALA A 281 -3.39 -26.33 7.80
C ALA A 281 -4.04 -27.57 8.46
N ALA A 282 -4.04 -28.71 7.78
CA ALA A 282 -4.55 -29.95 8.35
C ALA A 282 -3.68 -30.48 9.50
N ALA A 283 -2.35 -30.45 9.35
CA ALA A 283 -1.40 -30.90 10.38
C ALA A 283 -1.49 -30.05 11.64
N THR A 284 -1.49 -28.72 11.51
CA THR A 284 -1.62 -27.80 12.65
C THR A 284 -2.97 -27.91 13.33
N ALA A 285 -4.07 -28.13 12.60
CA ALA A 285 -5.39 -28.39 13.19
C ALA A 285 -5.41 -29.67 14.05
N ARG A 286 -4.81 -30.77 13.57
CA ARG A 286 -4.70 -32.02 14.34
C ARG A 286 -3.81 -31.84 15.58
N LEU A 287 -2.64 -31.22 15.41
CA LEU A 287 -1.72 -30.95 16.51
C LEU A 287 -2.38 -30.11 17.60
N ARG A 288 -3.13 -29.08 17.22
CA ARG A 288 -3.85 -28.20 18.16
C ARG A 288 -4.89 -28.96 19.00
N ALA A 289 -5.52 -29.99 18.44
CA ALA A 289 -6.51 -30.81 19.15
C ALA A 289 -5.87 -31.78 20.16
N THR A 290 -4.53 -31.91 20.16
CA THR A 290 -3.81 -32.89 20.98
C THR A 290 -3.41 -32.30 22.33
N ALA A 291 -3.82 -32.94 23.43
CA ALA A 291 -3.58 -32.44 24.79
C ALA A 291 -2.09 -32.40 25.19
N SER A 292 -1.26 -33.28 24.61
CA SER A 292 0.18 -33.40 24.87
C SER A 292 1.06 -32.67 23.84
N LEU A 293 0.54 -31.63 23.17
CA LEU A 293 1.23 -30.92 22.09
C LEU A 293 2.65 -30.47 22.46
N LEU A 294 2.87 -29.97 23.68
CA LEU A 294 4.20 -29.58 24.16
C LEU A 294 5.21 -30.74 24.14
N GLU A 295 4.77 -31.96 24.46
CA GLU A 295 5.62 -33.15 24.49
C GLU A 295 5.88 -33.68 23.09
N ILE A 296 4.84 -33.68 22.25
CA ILE A 296 4.91 -34.12 20.85
C ILE A 296 5.83 -33.21 20.04
N CYS A 297 5.80 -31.89 20.31
CA CYS A 297 6.76 -30.95 19.72
C CYS A 297 8.18 -31.13 20.25
N GLY A 298 8.44 -32.01 21.23
CA GLY A 298 9.77 -32.24 21.78
C GLY A 298 10.27 -31.09 22.65
N ILE A 299 9.36 -30.27 23.20
CA ILE A 299 9.76 -29.12 24.03
C ILE A 299 10.26 -29.63 25.39
N LYS A 300 11.51 -29.28 25.71
CA LYS A 300 12.16 -29.59 26.99
C LYS A 300 11.29 -29.09 28.15
N ALA A 301 11.22 -29.85 29.25
CA ALA A 301 10.34 -29.56 30.39
C ALA A 301 10.48 -28.11 30.92
N ARG A 302 11.70 -27.57 30.96
CA ARG A 302 11.99 -26.19 31.36
C ARG A 302 11.42 -25.09 30.45
N PHE A 303 10.97 -25.42 29.25
CA PHE A 303 10.38 -24.46 28.31
C PHE A 303 8.88 -24.74 28.06
N ARG A 304 8.24 -25.55 28.92
CA ARG A 304 6.81 -25.83 28.83
C ARG A 304 6.01 -24.73 29.53
N LEU A 305 5.95 -23.55 28.90
CA LEU A 305 5.31 -22.34 29.41
C LEU A 305 4.08 -21.94 28.58
N ASP A 306 3.37 -20.92 29.04
CA ASP A 306 2.31 -20.27 28.27
C ASP A 306 2.92 -19.26 27.28
N TYR A 307 2.73 -19.52 25.98
CA TYR A 307 3.18 -18.68 24.87
C TYR A 307 2.03 -18.01 24.12
N THR A 308 0.86 -17.87 24.74
CA THR A 308 -0.34 -17.22 24.15
C THR A 308 -0.06 -15.83 23.59
N ALA A 309 0.75 -15.02 24.28
CA ALA A 309 1.15 -13.69 23.82
C ALA A 309 1.96 -13.75 22.50
N ALA A 310 2.94 -14.66 22.41
CA ALA A 310 3.71 -14.87 21.18
C ALA A 310 2.84 -15.41 20.04
N ALA A 311 1.92 -16.33 20.36
CA ALA A 311 0.95 -16.86 19.39
C ALA A 311 0.01 -15.78 18.85
N ALA A 312 -0.41 -14.82 19.68
CA ALA A 312 -1.22 -13.69 19.26
C ALA A 312 -0.44 -12.74 18.31
N VAL A 313 0.86 -12.53 18.54
CA VAL A 313 1.71 -11.77 17.62
C VAL A 313 1.80 -12.50 16.27
N PHE A 314 2.07 -13.80 16.27
CA PHE A 314 2.15 -14.60 15.04
C PHE A 314 0.81 -14.66 14.29
N ALA A 315 -0.32 -14.67 15.00
CA ALA A 315 -1.65 -14.69 14.40
C ALA A 315 -1.95 -13.46 13.53
N ALA A 316 -1.19 -12.37 13.68
CA ALA A 316 -1.29 -11.21 12.81
C ALA A 316 -0.59 -11.39 11.44
N LEU A 317 0.26 -12.41 11.26
CA LEU A 317 1.03 -12.63 10.03
C LEU A 317 0.18 -12.52 8.74
N PRO A 318 -1.03 -13.11 8.64
CA PRO A 318 -1.82 -13.05 7.41
C PRO A 318 -2.37 -11.65 7.11
N SER A 319 -2.59 -10.81 8.12
CA SER A 319 -3.14 -9.45 7.94
C SER A 319 -2.10 -8.43 7.51
N LEU A 320 -0.81 -8.75 7.69
CA LEU A 320 0.30 -7.92 7.24
C LEU A 320 0.44 -8.02 5.72
N ARG A 321 0.64 -6.86 5.07
CA ARG A 321 0.72 -6.78 3.61
C ARG A 321 2.13 -7.04 3.10
N THR A 322 3.12 -6.35 3.65
CA THR A 322 4.48 -6.38 3.12
C THR A 322 5.30 -7.58 3.64
N PRO A 323 6.22 -8.11 2.81
CA PRO A 323 7.23 -9.08 3.23
C PRO A 323 8.01 -8.60 4.45
N SER A 324 8.46 -7.34 4.47
CA SER A 324 9.17 -6.80 5.62
C SER A 324 8.36 -6.83 6.91
N ALA A 325 7.09 -6.40 6.86
CA ALA A 325 6.23 -6.45 8.05
C ALA A 325 6.02 -7.90 8.53
N LYS A 326 5.86 -8.86 7.60
CA LYS A 326 5.73 -10.28 7.93
C LYS A 326 6.99 -10.81 8.61
N ILE A 327 8.18 -10.53 8.07
CA ILE A 327 9.45 -10.95 8.66
C ILE A 327 9.63 -10.33 10.05
N SER A 328 9.34 -9.04 10.23
CA SER A 328 9.39 -8.39 11.54
C SER A 328 8.35 -8.97 12.53
N CYS A 329 7.20 -9.48 12.05
CA CYS A 329 6.24 -10.20 12.89
C CYS A 329 6.79 -11.54 13.37
N VAL A 330 7.48 -12.29 12.52
CA VAL A 330 8.16 -13.54 12.91
C VAL A 330 9.29 -13.24 13.91
N ALA A 331 10.11 -12.23 13.64
CA ALA A 331 11.17 -11.81 14.56
C ALA A 331 10.62 -11.42 15.95
N ARG A 332 9.55 -10.62 16.00
CA ARG A 332 8.85 -10.28 17.26
C ARG A 332 8.24 -11.49 17.95
N THR A 333 7.78 -12.49 17.19
CA THR A 333 7.29 -13.75 17.76
C THR A 333 8.43 -14.49 18.46
N CYS A 334 9.60 -14.62 17.82
CA CYS A 334 10.78 -15.23 18.43
C CYS A 334 11.25 -14.47 19.68
N GLN A 335 11.26 -13.13 19.64
CA GLN A 335 11.54 -12.31 20.82
C GLN A 335 10.52 -12.54 21.94
N GLY A 336 9.23 -12.66 21.59
CA GLY A 336 8.16 -12.95 22.54
C GLY A 336 8.36 -14.28 23.25
N ILE A 337 8.81 -15.33 22.54
CA ILE A 337 9.14 -16.64 23.13
C ILE A 337 10.26 -16.49 24.17
N ASP A 338 11.37 -15.86 23.80
CA ASP A 338 12.51 -15.63 24.68
C ASP A 338 12.13 -14.78 25.91
N GLN A 339 11.33 -13.73 25.69
CA GLN A 339 10.83 -12.86 26.75
C GLN A 339 9.91 -13.61 27.72
N CYS A 340 9.00 -14.47 27.24
CA CYS A 340 8.14 -15.30 28.08
C CYS A 340 8.96 -16.19 29.02
N ILE A 341 10.06 -16.79 28.53
CA ILE A 341 10.95 -17.65 29.32
C ILE A 341 11.66 -16.82 30.38
N LYS A 342 12.27 -15.69 29.98
CA LYS A 342 13.00 -14.81 30.90
C LYS A 342 12.10 -14.28 32.00
N VAL A 343 10.90 -13.80 31.68
CA VAL A 343 9.94 -13.27 32.67
C VAL A 343 9.51 -14.37 33.65
N HIS A 344 9.20 -15.57 33.17
CA HIS A 344 8.75 -16.67 34.03
C HIS A 344 9.81 -17.04 35.09
N TYR A 345 11.07 -17.13 34.68
CA TYR A 345 12.15 -17.56 35.56
C TYR A 345 12.77 -16.41 36.37
N MET A 346 12.72 -15.16 35.90
CA MET A 346 13.07 -14.00 36.72
C MET A 346 12.11 -13.83 37.91
N ALA A 347 10.86 -14.28 37.78
CA ALA A 347 9.90 -14.32 38.87
C ALA A 347 10.16 -15.48 39.87
N GLN A 348 11.06 -16.42 39.55
CA GLN A 348 11.45 -17.52 40.42
C GLN A 348 12.82 -17.24 41.01
N ASP A 349 12.88 -16.91 42.30
CA ASP A 349 14.15 -16.63 42.99
C ASP A 349 15.15 -17.80 42.84
N GLY A 350 16.36 -17.50 42.38
CA GLY A 350 17.50 -18.43 42.39
C GLY A 350 17.91 -19.07 41.05
N VAL A 351 17.26 -18.73 39.93
CA VAL A 351 17.68 -19.23 38.60
C VAL A 351 18.68 -18.26 37.94
N LEU A 352 19.86 -18.76 37.57
CA LEU A 352 20.84 -17.98 36.82
C LEU A 352 20.34 -17.72 35.39
N VAL A 353 20.16 -16.44 35.04
CA VAL A 353 19.63 -16.00 33.74
C VAL A 353 20.42 -16.55 32.55
N GLU A 354 21.73 -16.72 32.69
CA GLU A 354 22.60 -17.26 31.64
C GLU A 354 22.30 -18.73 31.28
N SER A 355 21.69 -19.49 32.20
CA SER A 355 21.26 -20.88 31.95
C SER A 355 19.93 -20.99 31.17
N LEU A 356 19.27 -19.85 30.93
CA LEU A 356 17.95 -19.75 30.29
C LEU A 356 18.03 -19.38 28.80
N ASN A 357 19.23 -19.22 28.25
CA ASN A 357 19.41 -18.88 26.84
C ASN A 357 18.80 -19.97 25.95
N VAL A 358 17.83 -19.59 25.13
CA VAL A 358 17.21 -20.46 24.14
C VAL A 358 18.19 -20.66 22.99
N THR A 359 18.59 -21.90 22.75
CA THR A 359 19.42 -22.26 21.60
C THR A 359 18.58 -22.33 20.32
N ALA A 360 19.21 -22.32 19.15
CA ALA A 360 18.49 -22.51 17.89
C ALA A 360 17.72 -23.85 17.86
N ASP A 361 18.32 -24.91 18.40
CA ASP A 361 17.71 -26.24 18.52
C ASP A 361 16.48 -26.25 19.43
N ASP A 362 16.44 -25.38 20.45
CA ASP A 362 15.30 -25.21 21.34
C ASP A 362 14.21 -24.31 20.72
N LEU A 363 14.60 -23.32 19.92
CA LEU A 363 13.69 -22.32 19.37
C LEU A 363 12.79 -22.89 18.27
N ALA A 364 13.29 -23.75 17.38
CA ALA A 364 12.48 -24.35 16.32
C ALA A 364 11.23 -25.11 16.84
N PRO A 365 11.34 -26.04 17.81
CA PRO A 365 10.16 -26.73 18.36
C PRO A 365 9.23 -25.79 19.16
N LEU A 366 9.78 -24.78 19.83
CA LEU A 366 8.99 -23.75 20.50
C LEU A 366 8.19 -22.90 19.51
N LEU A 367 8.83 -22.47 18.42
CA LEU A 367 8.16 -21.70 17.36
C LEU A 367 7.12 -22.56 16.65
N ALA A 368 7.38 -23.84 16.39
CA ALA A 368 6.41 -24.78 15.85
C ALA A 368 5.15 -24.87 16.74
N TYR A 369 5.34 -24.99 18.05
CA TYR A 369 4.24 -24.92 19.02
C TYR A 369 3.47 -23.60 18.93
N VAL A 370 4.17 -22.46 18.89
CA VAL A 370 3.53 -21.14 18.79
C VAL A 370 2.72 -20.97 17.50
N VAL A 371 3.23 -21.46 16.37
CA VAL A 371 2.52 -21.47 15.08
C VAL A 371 1.21 -22.26 15.18
N VAL A 372 1.24 -23.47 15.77
CA VAL A 372 0.04 -24.29 16.03
C VAL A 372 -0.94 -23.56 16.97
N MET A 373 -0.42 -22.86 17.97
CA MET A 373 -1.20 -22.10 18.94
C MET A 373 -1.79 -20.80 18.38
N ALA A 374 -1.22 -20.21 17.33
CA ALA A 374 -1.78 -19.05 16.63
C ALA A 374 -3.11 -19.36 15.90
N GLY A 375 -3.38 -20.64 15.66
CA GLY A 375 -4.68 -21.12 15.19
C GLY A 375 -4.82 -21.23 13.66
N PRO A 376 -5.98 -21.71 13.18
CA PRO A 376 -6.16 -22.13 11.80
C PRO A 376 -6.11 -20.95 10.80
N ALA A 377 -6.51 -19.76 11.21
CA ALA A 377 -6.45 -18.57 10.36
C ALA A 377 -5.00 -18.18 10.03
N ALA A 378 -4.09 -18.30 11.01
CA ALA A 378 -2.67 -18.02 10.83
C ALA A 378 -1.97 -19.02 9.90
N CYS A 379 -2.47 -20.26 9.86
CA CYS A 379 -1.82 -21.38 9.16
C CYS A 379 -2.33 -21.64 7.74
N ARG A 380 -3.46 -21.04 7.31
CA ARG A 380 -4.13 -21.34 6.04
C ARG A 380 -3.25 -21.15 4.79
N HIS A 381 -2.35 -20.18 4.81
CA HIS A 381 -1.45 -19.85 3.70
C HIS A 381 0.01 -19.71 4.15
N LEU A 382 0.41 -20.51 5.14
CA LEU A 382 1.72 -20.35 5.79
C LEU A 382 2.89 -20.57 4.83
N ALA A 383 2.87 -21.62 4.01
CA ALA A 383 3.92 -21.87 3.02
C ALA A 383 3.96 -20.77 1.97
N SER A 384 2.79 -20.30 1.52
CA SER A 384 2.70 -19.14 0.60
C SER A 384 3.29 -17.87 1.19
N HIS A 385 3.02 -17.59 2.47
CA HIS A 385 3.61 -16.44 3.15
C HIS A 385 5.12 -16.55 3.30
N ILE A 386 5.64 -17.76 3.61
CA ILE A 386 7.08 -18.01 3.71
C ILE A 386 7.75 -17.80 2.35
N ALA A 387 7.20 -18.37 1.28
CA ALA A 387 7.74 -18.21 -0.06
C ALA A 387 7.74 -16.75 -0.53
N LEU A 388 6.71 -15.96 -0.18
CA LEU A 388 6.69 -14.51 -0.42
C LEU A 388 7.78 -13.78 0.38
N MET A 389 8.01 -14.15 1.64
CA MET A 389 9.09 -13.56 2.44
C MET A 389 10.46 -13.89 1.87
N ASP A 390 10.67 -15.12 1.37
CA ASP A 390 11.94 -15.52 0.75
C ASP A 390 12.18 -14.77 -0.58
N ALA A 391 11.16 -14.65 -1.42
CA ALA A 391 11.28 -14.01 -2.74
C ALA A 391 11.50 -12.49 -2.68
N PHE A 392 11.05 -11.86 -1.59
CA PHE A 392 11.11 -10.41 -1.38
C PHE A 392 11.88 -10.03 -0.11
N LEU A 393 12.81 -10.88 0.33
CA LEU A 393 13.68 -10.59 1.47
C LEU A 393 14.55 -9.37 1.13
N PRO A 394 14.38 -8.22 1.82
CA PRO A 394 15.19 -7.06 1.52
C PRO A 394 16.62 -7.24 2.02
N ASP A 395 17.59 -6.64 1.34
CA ASP A 395 19.02 -6.74 1.69
C ASP A 395 19.31 -6.33 3.14
N ARG A 396 18.56 -5.37 3.70
CA ARG A 396 18.68 -4.94 5.10
C ARG A 396 18.36 -6.04 6.12
N PHE A 397 17.61 -7.06 5.70
CA PHE A 397 17.25 -8.23 6.51
C PHE A 397 18.06 -9.48 6.12
N ALA A 398 19.02 -9.38 5.19
CA ALA A 398 19.85 -10.50 4.77
C ALA A 398 20.75 -11.04 5.90
N VAL A 399 21.05 -10.21 6.91
CA VAL A 399 21.83 -10.56 8.10
C VAL A 399 21.12 -10.02 9.34
N GLY A 400 21.24 -10.75 10.45
CA GLY A 400 20.72 -10.30 11.75
C GLY A 400 19.51 -11.11 12.21
N GLN A 401 18.69 -10.49 13.04
CA GLN A 401 17.60 -11.17 13.74
C GLN A 401 16.48 -11.60 12.80
N GLU A 402 16.18 -10.80 11.79
CA GLU A 402 15.15 -11.03 10.79
C GLU A 402 15.46 -12.25 9.92
N ALA A 403 16.68 -12.34 9.36
CA ALA A 403 17.16 -13.52 8.65
C ALA A 403 17.10 -14.77 9.53
N PHE A 404 17.60 -14.66 10.77
CA PHE A 404 17.58 -15.77 11.72
C PHE A 404 16.15 -16.23 12.03
N ALA A 405 15.21 -15.30 12.25
CA ALA A 405 13.82 -15.62 12.55
C ALA A 405 13.13 -16.31 11.37
N LEU A 406 13.39 -15.87 10.13
CA LEU A 406 12.88 -16.53 8.93
C LEU A 406 13.42 -17.96 8.79
N ALA A 407 14.73 -18.16 9.02
CA ALA A 407 15.33 -19.49 9.02
C ALA A 407 14.74 -20.40 10.12
N MET A 408 14.47 -19.86 11.31
CA MET A 408 13.79 -20.59 12.39
C MET A 408 12.35 -20.93 12.05
N LEU A 409 11.64 -20.09 11.31
CA LEU A 409 10.29 -20.40 10.82
C LEU A 409 10.32 -21.56 9.81
N HIS A 410 11.28 -21.59 8.89
CA HIS A 410 11.50 -22.75 8.01
C HIS A 410 11.77 -24.04 8.80
N ALA A 411 12.62 -23.97 9.83
CA ALA A 411 12.90 -25.10 10.71
C ALA A 411 11.64 -25.54 11.49
N ALA A 412 10.83 -24.60 11.98
CA ALA A 412 9.58 -24.87 12.69
C ALA A 412 8.53 -25.54 11.78
N VAL A 413 8.39 -25.09 10.54
CA VAL A 413 7.50 -25.72 9.55
C VAL A 413 7.96 -27.14 9.22
N THR A 414 9.26 -27.33 9.02
CA THR A 414 9.85 -28.66 8.81
C THR A 414 9.57 -29.56 10.01
N HIS A 415 9.70 -29.04 11.24
CA HIS A 415 9.36 -29.76 12.47
C HIS A 415 7.90 -30.20 12.51
N ILE A 416 6.96 -29.31 12.16
CA ILE A 416 5.53 -29.66 12.06
C ILE A 416 5.29 -30.79 11.05
N GLN A 417 6.02 -30.80 9.93
CA GLN A 417 5.89 -31.82 8.89
C GLN A 417 6.47 -33.18 9.31
N THR A 418 7.50 -33.20 10.16
CA THR A 418 8.18 -34.42 10.61
C THR A 418 7.53 -35.07 11.82
N ILE A 419 6.68 -34.35 12.57
CA ILE A 419 5.94 -34.95 13.69
C ILE A 419 5.13 -36.15 13.17
N PRO A 420 5.40 -37.38 13.66
CA PRO A 420 4.78 -38.58 13.13
C PRO A 420 3.26 -38.52 13.26
N GLN A 421 2.55 -38.77 12.15
CA GLN A 421 1.07 -38.86 12.13
C GLN A 421 0.55 -39.95 13.07
N ILE A 422 1.39 -40.93 13.42
CA ILE A 422 1.06 -42.05 14.31
C ILE A 422 1.01 -41.61 15.78
N SER A 423 1.75 -40.55 16.16
CA SER A 423 1.77 -40.00 17.53
C SER A 423 0.55 -39.14 17.86
N LEU A 424 -0.41 -39.02 16.93
CA LEU A 424 -1.61 -38.18 17.01
C LEU A 424 -2.91 -39.01 17.08
N ASN A 425 -2.82 -40.34 17.17
CA ASN A 425 -3.96 -41.26 17.30
C ASN A 425 -4.15 -41.72 18.75
#